data_AF-A0A7X1B7K6-F1
#
_entry.id   AF-A0A7X1B7K6-F1
#
_cell.length_a   1.000
_cell.length_b   1.000
_cell.length_c   1.000
_cell.angle_alpha   90.00
_cell.angle_beta   90.00
_cell.angle_gamma   90.00
#
_symmetry.space_group_name_H-M   'P 1'
#
loop_
_entity.id
_entity.type
_entity.pdbx_description
1 polymer ?
#
loop_
_entity_poly.entity_id
_entity_poly.type
_entity_poly.pdbx_seq_one_letter_code
_entity_poly.pdbx_strand_id
1 'polypeptide(L)'
;MDTEKGIGRIALWVCIIAVLMDGGTGVLLVTAPAFTIRLMGMNPDLEPLAYMQFIGAFVFAVGSLYGFALKNLMCGRVSEWRALWFATAWARLCVGSTVAGLILTDRLDPSWISVPVVDLGLAVFQFWLLAKSRGSDA
;
A
#
# COMPACT_ATOMS: atom_id res chain seq x y z
N MET A 1 -6.74 26.47 -10.36
CA MET A 1 -6.67 26.63 -8.89
C MET A 1 -7.56 25.63 -8.13
N ASP A 2 -8.75 25.27 -8.64
CA ASP A 2 -9.62 24.29 -7.96
C ASP A 2 -9.19 22.82 -8.14
N THR A 3 -8.65 22.46 -9.31
CA THR A 3 -8.19 21.09 -9.61
C THR A 3 -7.01 20.67 -8.72
N GLU A 4 -6.09 21.60 -8.46
CA GLU A 4 -4.88 21.38 -7.67
C GLU A 4 -5.22 21.13 -6.19
N LYS A 5 -6.14 21.94 -5.63
CA LYS A 5 -6.70 21.73 -4.28
C LYS A 5 -7.46 20.41 -4.18
N GLY A 6 -8.17 20.02 -5.24
CA GLY A 6 -8.87 18.73 -5.32
C GLY A 6 -7.92 17.53 -5.26
N ILE A 7 -6.84 17.56 -6.05
CA ILE A 7 -5.83 16.49 -6.07
C ILE A 7 -5.13 16.37 -4.72
N GLY A 8 -4.76 17.49 -4.09
CA GLY A 8 -4.16 17.49 -2.76
C GLY A 8 -5.07 16.87 -1.70
N ARG A 9 -6.38 17.16 -1.73
CA ARG A 9 -7.35 16.54 -0.81
C ARG A 9 -7.48 15.04 -1.03
N ILE A 10 -7.54 14.58 -2.28
CA ILE A 10 -7.60 13.14 -2.60
C ILE A 10 -6.33 12.44 -2.10
N ALA A 11 -5.15 13.00 -2.38
CA ALA A 11 -3.89 12.43 -1.95
C ALA A 11 -3.79 12.35 -0.42
N LEU A 12 -4.29 13.37 0.29
CA LEU A 12 -4.34 13.40 1.75
C LEU A 12 -5.20 12.26 2.30
N TRP A 13 -6.42 12.07 1.78
CA TRP A 13 -7.29 10.98 2.20
C TRP A 13 -6.69 9.61 1.93
N VAL A 14 -6.08 9.44 0.77
CA VAL A 14 -5.40 8.18 0.41
C VAL A 14 -4.26 7.88 1.37
N CYS A 15 -3.43 8.88 1.71
CA CYS A 15 -2.36 8.68 2.69
C CYS A 15 -2.91 8.32 4.08
N ILE A 16 -3.96 8.99 4.55
CA ILE A 16 -4.57 8.69 5.86
C ILE A 16 -5.09 7.26 5.89
N ILE A 17 -5.88 6.88 4.88
CA ILE A 17 -6.47 5.54 4.79
C ILE A 17 -5.35 4.50 4.69
N ALA A 18 -4.33 4.73 3.87
CA ALA A 18 -3.21 3.79 3.70
C ALA A 18 -2.36 3.66 4.96
N VAL A 19 -2.13 4.73 5.73
CA VAL A 19 -1.46 4.63 7.04
C VAL A 19 -2.26 3.76 8.00
N LEU A 20 -3.57 3.95 8.08
CA LEU A 20 -4.43 3.18 8.98
C LEU A 20 -4.53 1.71 8.54
N MET A 21 -4.67 1.47 7.23
CA MET A 21 -4.79 0.12 6.68
C MET A 21 -3.45 -0.61 6.68
N ASP A 22 -2.43 -0.12 5.98
CA ASP A 22 -1.16 -0.81 5.82
C ASP A 22 -0.34 -0.72 7.11
N GLY A 23 -0.30 0.45 7.75
CA GLY A 23 0.37 0.60 9.04
C GLY A 23 -0.29 -0.25 10.13
N GLY A 24 -1.62 -0.22 10.23
CA GLY A 24 -2.36 -1.04 11.19
C GLY A 24 -2.22 -2.54 10.94
N THR A 25 -2.42 -2.98 9.69
CA THR A 25 -2.25 -4.38 9.29
C THR A 25 -0.82 -4.86 9.52
N GLY A 26 0.18 -4.03 9.20
CA GLY A 26 1.59 -4.36 9.42
C GLY A 26 1.93 -4.55 10.90
N VAL A 27 1.46 -3.64 11.77
CA VAL A 27 1.62 -3.80 13.23
C VAL A 27 0.94 -5.08 13.73
N LEU A 28 -0.28 -5.35 13.28
CA LEU A 28 -1.02 -6.55 13.67
C LEU A 28 -0.34 -7.84 13.17
N LEU A 29 0.17 -7.88 11.95
CA LEU A 29 0.90 -9.04 11.42
C LEU A 29 2.20 -9.30 12.18
N VAL A 30 2.91 -8.25 12.60
CA VAL A 30 4.15 -8.41 13.39
C VAL A 30 3.84 -8.91 14.81
N THR A 31 2.83 -8.34 15.47
CA THR A 31 2.54 -8.57 16.89
C THR A 31 1.61 -9.75 17.15
N ALA A 32 0.66 -9.99 16.25
CA ALA A 32 -0.40 -10.98 16.36
C ALA A 32 -0.73 -11.64 14.99
N PRO A 33 0.24 -12.27 14.30
CA PRO A 33 0.08 -12.79 12.94
C PRO A 33 -1.11 -13.75 12.80
N ALA A 34 -1.28 -14.69 13.74
CA ALA A 34 -2.36 -15.67 13.67
C ALA A 34 -3.75 -15.03 13.78
N PHE A 35 -3.89 -13.95 14.55
CA PHE A 35 -5.14 -13.19 14.64
C PHE A 35 -5.41 -12.46 13.32
N THR A 36 -4.40 -11.83 12.74
CA THR A 36 -4.55 -11.11 11.47
C THR A 36 -4.89 -12.04 10.32
N ILE A 37 -4.25 -13.21 10.22
CA ILE A 37 -4.54 -14.23 9.21
C ILE A 37 -6.01 -14.68 9.32
N ARG A 38 -6.51 -14.92 10.54
CA ARG A 38 -7.94 -15.22 10.77
C ARG A 38 -8.86 -14.09 10.34
N LEU A 39 -8.48 -12.84 10.61
CA LEU A 39 -9.24 -11.66 10.19
C LEU A 39 -9.28 -11.52 8.65
N MET A 40 -8.23 -11.94 7.97
CA MET A 40 -8.17 -12.04 6.51
C MET A 40 -8.92 -13.25 5.94
N GLY A 41 -9.59 -14.05 6.79
CA GLY A 41 -10.36 -15.23 6.38
C GLY A 41 -9.50 -16.45 6.04
N MET A 42 -8.21 -16.42 6.38
CA MET A 42 -7.25 -17.50 6.11
C MET A 42 -7.03 -18.37 7.35
N ASN A 43 -6.55 -19.60 7.14
CA ASN A 43 -6.23 -20.51 8.22
C ASN A 43 -4.77 -20.31 8.70
N PRO A 44 -4.53 -19.84 9.94
CA PRO A 44 -3.18 -19.62 10.45
C PRO A 44 -2.34 -20.89 10.59
N ASP A 45 -2.96 -22.07 10.63
CA ASP A 45 -2.23 -23.34 10.74
C ASP A 45 -1.58 -23.77 9.42
N LEU A 46 -1.99 -23.16 8.30
CA LEU A 46 -1.45 -23.43 6.96
C LEU A 46 -0.31 -22.49 6.58
N GLU A 47 -0.07 -21.43 7.36
CA GLU A 47 0.83 -20.35 7.00
C GLU A 47 2.01 -20.23 7.99
N PRO A 48 3.26 -20.14 7.51
CA PRO A 48 4.40 -19.96 8.39
C PRO A 48 4.35 -18.60 9.10
N LEU A 49 4.00 -18.58 10.39
CA LEU A 49 3.79 -17.32 11.14
C LEU A 49 4.98 -16.35 11.11
N ALA A 50 6.21 -16.87 11.12
CA ALA A 50 7.42 -16.05 11.01
C ALA A 50 7.53 -15.34 9.64
N TYR A 51 7.09 -16.01 8.57
CA TYR A 51 7.01 -15.40 7.24
C TYR A 51 5.94 -14.31 7.21
N MET A 52 4.82 -14.50 7.91
CA MET A 52 3.75 -13.51 8.03
C MET A 52 4.18 -12.28 8.83
N GLN A 53 5.00 -12.44 9.87
CA GLN A 53 5.61 -11.33 10.58
C GLN A 53 6.58 -10.54 9.69
N PHE A 54 7.37 -11.24 8.87
CA PHE A 54 8.25 -10.59 7.89
C PHE A 54 7.47 -9.78 6.86
N ILE A 55 6.38 -10.33 6.31
CA ILE A 55 5.45 -9.60 5.44
C ILE A 55 4.86 -8.41 6.21
N GLY A 56 4.43 -8.61 7.45
CA GLY A 56 3.90 -7.54 8.31
C GLY A 56 4.88 -6.38 8.49
N ALA A 57 6.16 -6.66 8.70
CA ALA A 57 7.20 -5.63 8.81
C ALA A 57 7.36 -4.84 7.49
N PHE A 58 7.29 -5.52 6.34
CA PHE A 58 7.32 -4.86 5.04
C PHE A 58 6.07 -3.97 4.83
N VAL A 59 4.88 -4.49 5.12
CA VAL A 59 3.60 -3.76 5.01
C VAL A 59 3.59 -2.55 5.95
N PHE A 60 4.11 -2.69 7.17
CA PHE A 60 4.28 -1.58 8.11
C PHE A 60 5.24 -0.51 7.58
N ALA A 61 6.34 -0.91 6.94
CA ALA A 61 7.29 0.02 6.33
C ALA A 61 6.61 0.82 5.20
N VAL A 62 5.82 0.16 4.33
CA VAL A 62 5.04 0.83 3.27
C VAL A 62 3.99 1.78 3.87
N GLY A 63 3.25 1.35 4.91
CA GLY A 63 2.32 2.22 5.64
C GLY A 63 3.02 3.45 6.24
N SER A 64 4.24 3.29 6.75
CA SER A 64 5.06 4.39 7.28
C SER A 64 5.48 5.38 6.18
N LEU A 65 5.75 4.91 4.95
CA LEU A 65 6.02 5.79 3.81
C LEU A 65 4.82 6.69 3.48
N TYR A 66 3.59 6.19 3.61
CA TYR A 66 2.39 7.03 3.51
C TYR A 66 2.31 8.08 4.63
N GLY A 67 2.75 7.74 5.84
CA GLY A 67 2.83 8.69 6.95
C GLY A 67 3.81 9.82 6.68
N PHE A 68 4.98 9.50 6.12
CA PHE A 68 5.94 10.51 5.67
C PHE A 68 5.38 11.35 4.51
N ALA A 69 4.68 10.73 3.55
CA ALA A 69 4.04 11.45 2.46
C ALA A 69 2.96 12.41 2.96
N LEU A 70 2.14 11.98 3.93
CA LEU A 70 1.13 12.80 4.59
C LEU A 70 1.76 14.01 5.28
N LYS A 71 2.82 13.80 6.06
CA LYS A 71 3.59 14.88 6.71
C LYS A 71 4.10 15.89 5.67
N ASN A 72 4.70 15.42 4.59
CA ASN A 72 5.26 16.28 3.54
C ASN A 72 4.17 17.06 2.80
N LEU A 73 3.01 16.44 2.57
CA LEU A 73 1.85 17.09 1.97
C LEU A 73 1.30 18.22 2.87
N MET A 74 1.18 17.97 4.18
CA MET A 74 0.74 18.97 5.16
C MET A 74 1.73 20.14 5.30
N CYS A 75 3.04 19.88 5.14
CA CYS A 75 4.07 20.91 5.18
C CYS A 75 4.31 21.62 3.83
N GLY A 76 3.51 21.34 2.79
CA GLY A 76 3.65 21.99 1.47
C GLY A 76 4.89 21.56 0.67
N ARG A 77 5.53 20.44 1.01
CA ARG A 77 6.74 19.94 0.34
C ARG A 77 6.39 19.10 -0.89
N VAL A 78 6.00 19.78 -1.96
CA VAL A 78 5.42 19.17 -3.19
C VAL A 78 6.35 18.14 -3.86
N SER A 79 7.67 18.36 -3.88
CA SER A 79 8.60 17.42 -4.51
C SER A 79 8.77 16.11 -3.70
N GLU A 80 8.84 16.23 -2.37
CA GLU A 80 9.14 15.10 -1.49
C GLU A 80 7.97 14.10 -1.38
N TRP A 81 6.71 14.57 -1.36
CA TRP A 81 5.57 13.65 -1.31
C TRP A 81 5.40 12.86 -2.61
N ARG A 82 5.72 13.45 -3.78
CA ARG A 82 5.65 12.77 -5.08
C ARG A 82 6.62 11.60 -5.16
N ALA A 83 7.83 11.78 -4.64
CA ALA A 83 8.83 10.71 -4.58
C ALA A 83 8.34 9.53 -3.72
N LEU A 84 7.75 9.81 -2.55
CA LEU A 84 7.18 8.79 -1.68
C LEU A 84 5.96 8.09 -2.29
N TRP A 85 5.11 8.83 -2.98
CA TRP A 85 3.98 8.26 -3.73
C TRP A 85 4.43 7.36 -4.87
N PHE A 86 5.47 7.76 -5.61
CA PHE A 86 6.06 6.93 -6.65
C PHE A 86 6.67 5.66 -6.05
N ALA A 87 7.43 5.78 -4.96
CA ALA A 87 8.06 4.64 -4.30
C ALA A 87 7.03 3.61 -3.79
N THR A 88 5.94 4.09 -3.19
CA THR A 88 4.85 3.21 -2.71
C THR A 88 4.06 2.58 -3.86
N ALA A 89 3.75 3.33 -4.92
CA ALA A 89 3.11 2.78 -6.12
C ALA A 89 3.98 1.71 -6.79
N TRP A 90 5.28 1.94 -6.86
CA TRP A 90 6.25 0.97 -7.39
C TRP A 90 6.33 -0.29 -6.53
N ALA A 91 6.43 -0.14 -5.20
CA ALA A 91 6.43 -1.28 -4.29
C ALA A 91 5.17 -2.14 -4.44
N ARG A 92 3.99 -1.51 -4.51
CA ARG A 92 2.71 -2.21 -4.73
C ARG A 92 2.64 -2.89 -6.08
N LEU A 93 3.16 -2.27 -7.14
CA LEU A 93 3.25 -2.91 -8.44
C LEU A 93 4.12 -4.18 -8.39
N CYS A 94 5.29 -4.11 -7.76
CA CYS A 94 6.19 -5.26 -7.60
C CYS A 94 5.55 -6.37 -6.76
N VAL A 95 4.96 -6.05 -5.61
CA VAL A 95 4.32 -7.03 -4.73
C VAL A 95 3.10 -7.64 -5.40
N GLY A 96 2.18 -6.81 -5.89
CA GLY A 96 0.96 -7.27 -6.56
C GLY A 96 1.23 -8.12 -7.79
N SER A 97 2.21 -7.76 -8.63
CA SER A 97 2.58 -8.58 -9.79
C SER A 97 3.21 -9.92 -9.39
N THR A 98 4.05 -9.92 -8.35
CA THR A 98 4.66 -11.15 -7.84
C THR A 98 3.62 -12.09 -7.26
N VAL A 99 2.73 -11.59 -6.39
CA VAL A 99 1.67 -12.38 -5.77
C VAL A 99 0.70 -12.92 -6.83
N ALA A 100 0.30 -12.08 -7.80
CA ALA A 100 -0.52 -12.54 -8.92
C ALA A 100 0.16 -13.66 -9.72
N GLY A 101 1.46 -13.53 -10.02
CA GLY A 101 2.23 -14.57 -10.72
C GLY A 101 2.34 -15.88 -9.93
N LEU A 102 2.48 -15.81 -8.60
CA LEU A 102 2.51 -16.99 -7.74
C LEU A 102 1.17 -17.71 -7.69
N ILE A 103 0.05 -16.98 -7.67
CA ILE A 103 -1.30 -17.56 -7.76
C ILE A 103 -1.51 -18.22 -9.13
N LEU A 104 -1.14 -17.53 -10.21
CA LEU A 104 -1.30 -18.05 -11.58
C LEU A 104 -0.44 -19.29 -11.87
N THR A 105 0.59 -19.54 -11.06
CA THR A 105 1.46 -20.72 -11.17
C THR A 105 1.15 -21.81 -10.14
N ASP A 106 0.01 -21.70 -9.44
CA ASP A 106 -0.44 -22.60 -8.37
C ASP A 106 0.60 -22.78 -7.24
N ARG A 107 1.44 -21.76 -7.01
CA ARG A 107 2.45 -21.74 -5.94
C ARG A 107 1.99 -21.03 -4.67
N LEU A 108 0.85 -20.34 -4.74
CA LEU A 108 0.25 -19.62 -3.62
C LEU A 108 -1.26 -19.85 -3.63
N ASP A 109 -1.83 -19.96 -2.43
CA ASP A 109 -3.26 -20.22 -2.25
C ASP A 109 -4.11 -19.05 -2.82
N PRO A 110 -5.19 -19.33 -3.59
CA PRO A 110 -6.07 -18.31 -4.14
C PRO A 110 -6.71 -17.36 -3.10
N SER A 111 -6.75 -17.74 -1.82
CA SER A 111 -7.17 -16.85 -0.73
C SER A 111 -6.38 -15.54 -0.66
N TRP A 112 -5.15 -15.53 -1.19
CA TRP A 112 -4.29 -14.35 -1.29
C TRP A 112 -4.68 -13.37 -2.41
N ILE A 113 -5.70 -13.67 -3.22
CA ILE A 113 -6.09 -12.83 -4.38
C ILE A 113 -6.47 -11.39 -4.02
N SER A 114 -6.88 -11.15 -2.79
CA SER A 114 -7.18 -9.80 -2.29
C SER A 114 -5.95 -8.88 -2.36
N VAL A 115 -4.75 -9.40 -2.09
CA VAL A 115 -3.49 -8.64 -2.10
C VAL A 115 -3.17 -8.05 -3.47
N PRO A 116 -3.02 -8.84 -4.56
CA PRO A 116 -2.69 -8.28 -5.87
C PRO A 116 -3.81 -7.41 -6.44
N VAL A 117 -5.08 -7.70 -6.14
CA VAL A 117 -6.20 -6.86 -6.57
C VAL A 117 -6.11 -5.47 -5.96
N VAL A 118 -5.90 -5.38 -4.65
CA VAL A 118 -5.79 -4.10 -3.94
C VAL A 118 -4.50 -3.38 -4.33
N ASP A 119 -3.36 -4.07 -4.36
CA ASP A 119 -2.06 -3.47 -4.64
C ASP A 119 -1.94 -2.95 -6.07
N LEU A 120 -2.34 -3.75 -7.07
CA LEU A 120 -2.29 -3.31 -8.47
C LEU A 120 -3.30 -2.19 -8.74
N GLY A 121 -4.50 -2.27 -8.16
CA GLY A 121 -5.51 -1.22 -8.26
C GLY A 121 -5.01 0.11 -7.69
N LEU A 122 -4.42 0.07 -6.49
CA LEU A 122 -3.85 1.26 -5.85
C LEU A 122 -2.62 1.77 -6.60
N ALA A 123 -1.75 0.91 -7.11
CA ALA A 123 -0.59 1.32 -7.90
C ALA A 123 -1.03 2.09 -9.16
N VAL A 124 -1.99 1.55 -9.92
CA VAL A 124 -2.56 2.22 -11.10
C VAL A 124 -3.17 3.57 -10.73
N PHE A 125 -3.96 3.60 -9.65
CA PHE A 125 -4.58 4.83 -9.18
C PHE A 125 -3.53 5.89 -8.77
N GLN A 126 -2.46 5.50 -8.07
CA GLN A 126 -1.39 6.40 -7.67
C GLN A 126 -0.60 6.93 -8.87
N PHE A 127 -0.27 6.08 -9.84
CA PHE A 127 0.38 6.52 -11.07
C PHE A 127 -0.49 7.50 -11.86
N TRP A 128 -1.80 7.23 -11.95
CA TRP A 128 -2.74 8.13 -12.60
C TRP A 128 -2.79 9.50 -11.90
N LEU A 129 -2.87 9.54 -10.56
CA LEU A 129 -2.89 10.81 -9.84
C LEU A 129 -1.56 11.57 -9.95
N LEU A 130 -0.42 10.86 -9.95
CA LEU A 130 0.90 11.47 -10.17
C LEU A 130 1.02 12.07 -11.57
N ALA A 131 0.55 11.36 -12.60
CA ALA A 131 0.53 11.87 -13.98
C ALA A 131 -0.35 13.11 -14.10
N LYS A 132 -1.55 13.09 -13.49
CA LYS A 132 -2.47 14.23 -13.47
C LYS A 132 -1.91 15.43 -12.70
N SER A 133 -1.20 15.20 -11.59
CA SER A 133 -0.51 16.24 -10.84
C SER A 133 0.59 16.91 -11.68
N ARG A 134 1.36 16.16 -12.48
CA ARG A 134 2.43 16.73 -13.33
C ARG A 134 1.89 17.62 -14.44
N GLY A 135 0.76 17.25 -15.04
CA GLY A 135 0.12 18.06 -16.09
C GLY A 135 -0.52 19.35 -15.58
N SER A 136 -0.65 19.55 -14.27
CA SER A 136 -1.15 20.81 -13.69
C SER A 136 -0.04 21.80 -13.36
N ASP A 137 1.23 21.36 -13.40
CA ASP A 137 2.43 22.16 -13.12
C ASP A 137 3.05 22.75 -14.42
N ALA A 138 2.54 22.35 -15.59
CA ALA A 138 3.02 22.71 -16.93
C ALA A 138 2.04 23.63 -17.65
#